data_AF-A0A1F8NJM6-F1
#
_entry.id   AF-A0A1F8NJM6-F1
#
_cell.length_a   1.000
_cell.length_b   1.000
_cell.length_c   1.000
_cell.angle_alpha   90.00
_cell.angle_beta   90.00
_cell.angle_gamma   90.00
#
_symmetry.space_group_name_H-M   'P 1'
#
loop_
_entity.id
_entity.type
_entity.pdbx_description
1 polymer ?
#
loop_
_entity_poly.entity_id
_entity_poly.type
_entity_poly.pdbx_seq_one_letter_code
_entity_poly.pdbx_strand_id
1 'polypeptide(L)'
;MLNLRRLPFGLAGWKLERRVIVTRKAALLSRIVAVLLALLLAALALELQGKSSIRIVGSALASTLGTWFGIQQALILATPITLTGLAVVLSMRMGVWNIGVEGQLFMGAFAAAGIGLFMSGQSAVILALMFAAGALGGAAWVLLPALARAYANINEIISTLMLNFVAILFVRHFVTGPWRDLALREVFATPRISYALPTLFGSRLHLGFLVPILIAGAMELWFRYTRMGYEVRMTGANRRTAEFAGIPVVRHIVIVMCASAAIAGIAGTIEVAGTAHRLTGVISNGYGFLGFLIAVLANNSPLPMLIAGVFVAVLLNAGISLQVQGLSIHIVLAITGLILLFAAIGDVAARYRVVRARSYCKIAIVERHTGSGRVTLGVLEGLPIRRGAMAASVGHDSHNITVVGTNSRDMAVCVNTLAEAGGGYVAVSGGRVIALTELPVAGLISEERFEVVARKLKRFERVIQRRLGFPKEMMFLMIAGFVFQGTPFRVAITDKGIIDVDGQTILPTILAQAPGPAKAQGIP
;
A
#
# COMPACT_ATOMS: atom_id res chain seq x y z
N MET A 1 18.58 11.45 -0.56
CA MET A 1 18.39 10.12 0.04
C MET A 1 18.72 10.22 1.53
N LEU A 2 17.70 10.31 2.39
CA LEU A 2 17.89 10.37 3.83
C LEU A 2 18.49 9.06 4.33
N ASN A 3 19.71 9.14 4.83
CA ASN A 3 20.47 8.03 5.38
C ASN A 3 19.82 7.62 6.73
N LEU A 4 18.82 6.74 6.67
CA LEU A 4 18.03 6.21 7.79
C LEU A 4 18.86 5.44 8.86
N ARG A 5 20.19 5.44 8.77
CA ARG A 5 21.10 4.78 9.74
C ARG A 5 21.38 5.60 11.00
N ARG A 6 20.88 6.83 11.12
CA ARG A 6 21.11 7.69 12.30
C ARG A 6 19.84 8.37 12.82
N LEU A 7 18.76 7.62 13.04
CA LEU A 7 17.69 8.11 13.92
C LEU A 7 18.11 7.81 15.38
N PRO A 8 18.14 8.82 16.27
CA PRO A 8 18.59 8.68 17.67
C PRO A 8 17.55 8.00 18.57
N PHE A 9 16.43 7.52 18.03
CA PHE A 9 15.39 6.83 18.78
C PHE A 9 15.69 5.33 18.94
N GLY A 10 16.89 5.03 19.46
CA GLY A 10 17.17 3.76 20.09
C GLY A 10 16.57 3.75 21.49
N LEU A 11 15.24 3.59 21.60
CA LEU A 11 14.63 3.20 22.87
C LEU A 11 15.31 1.89 23.30
N ALA A 12 16.01 1.91 24.43
CA ALA A 12 16.83 0.81 24.94
C ALA A 12 16.23 -0.57 24.63
N GLY A 13 16.80 -1.27 23.64
CA GLY A 13 16.43 -2.64 23.28
C GLY A 13 15.23 -2.83 22.34
N TRP A 14 14.71 -1.81 21.65
CA TRP A 14 13.61 -1.96 20.66
C TRP A 14 13.96 -1.37 19.28
N LYS A 15 13.51 -2.02 18.20
CA LYS A 15 13.72 -1.65 16.79
C LYS A 15 12.38 -1.71 16.03
N LEU A 16 12.16 -0.78 15.12
CA LEU A 16 11.07 -0.85 14.15
C LEU A 16 11.48 -1.79 13.00
N GLU A 17 10.75 -2.89 12.84
CA GLU A 17 10.95 -3.84 11.74
C GLU A 17 9.76 -3.77 10.78
N ARG A 18 10.07 -3.71 9.47
CA ARG A 18 9.05 -3.74 8.42
C ARG A 18 8.43 -5.14 8.33
N ARG A 19 7.11 -5.23 8.42
CA ARG A 19 6.34 -6.44 8.17
C ARG A 19 6.37 -6.76 6.68
N VAL A 20 6.70 -8.00 6.35
CA VAL A 20 6.60 -8.51 4.98
C VAL A 20 5.12 -8.69 4.58
N ILE A 21 4.28 -9.08 5.54
CA ILE A 21 2.83 -9.25 5.36
C ILE A 21 2.09 -8.44 6.43
N VAL A 22 1.24 -7.52 5.99
CA VAL A 22 0.36 -6.76 6.89
C VAL A 22 -0.93 -7.55 7.10
N THR A 23 -1.20 -7.97 8.33
CA THR A 23 -2.46 -8.65 8.65
C THR A 23 -3.63 -7.67 8.59
N ARG A 24 -4.80 -8.11 8.13
CA ARG A 24 -6.01 -7.27 8.07
C ARG A 24 -6.33 -6.60 9.42
N LYS A 25 -6.14 -7.33 10.53
CA LYS A 25 -6.32 -6.82 11.88
C LYS A 25 -5.36 -5.68 12.21
N ALA A 26 -4.08 -5.80 11.86
CA ALA A 26 -3.08 -4.75 12.11
C ALA A 26 -3.37 -3.49 11.26
N ALA A 27 -3.75 -3.67 10.00
CA ALA A 27 -4.16 -2.57 9.13
C ALA A 27 -5.39 -1.84 9.71
N LEU A 28 -6.44 -2.58 10.06
CA LEU A 28 -7.66 -1.99 10.62
C LEU A 28 -7.38 -1.25 11.94
N LEU A 29 -6.66 -1.88 12.87
CA LEU A 29 -6.33 -1.26 14.14
C LEU A 29 -5.51 0.02 13.97
N SER A 30 -4.51 0.01 13.07
CA SER A 30 -3.69 1.20 12.80
C SER A 30 -4.52 2.37 12.25
N ARG A 31 -5.51 2.08 11.39
CA ARG A 31 -6.39 3.08 10.78
C ARG A 31 -7.36 3.65 11.80
N ILE A 32 -7.95 2.80 12.66
CA ILE A 32 -8.82 3.25 13.75
C ILE A 32 -8.04 4.14 14.72
N VAL A 33 -6.87 3.70 15.18
CA VAL A 33 -6.02 4.49 16.09
C VAL A 33 -5.61 5.81 15.44
N ALA A 34 -5.25 5.81 14.16
CA ALA A 34 -4.91 7.02 13.44
C ALA A 34 -6.07 8.01 13.37
N VAL A 35 -7.29 7.57 13.02
CA VAL A 35 -8.48 8.42 12.98
C VAL A 35 -8.80 8.98 14.37
N LEU A 36 -8.70 8.16 15.42
CA LEU A 36 -8.91 8.61 16.80
C LEU A 36 -7.89 9.67 17.23
N LEU A 37 -6.61 9.50 16.88
CA LEU A 37 -5.57 10.49 17.16
C LEU A 37 -5.82 11.80 16.40
N ALA A 38 -6.27 11.74 15.15
CA ALA A 38 -6.64 12.93 14.39
C ALA A 38 -7.82 13.67 15.02
N LEU A 39 -8.86 12.94 15.43
CA LEU A 39 -10.02 13.51 16.12
C LEU A 39 -9.63 14.11 17.47
N LEU A 40 -8.71 13.47 18.22
CA LEU A 40 -8.19 13.99 19.47
C LEU A 40 -7.44 15.30 19.28
N LEU A 41 -6.58 15.39 18.26
CA LEU A 41 -5.86 16.62 17.93
C LEU A 41 -6.78 17.74 17.44
N ALA A 42 -7.77 17.39 16.62
CA ALA A 42 -8.82 18.33 16.20
C ALA A 42 -9.63 18.85 17.39
N ALA A 43 -10.01 17.96 18.32
CA ALA A 43 -10.70 18.31 19.54
C ALA A 43 -9.86 19.25 20.42
N LEU A 44 -8.57 18.93 20.61
CA LEU A 44 -7.64 19.77 21.35
C LEU A 44 -7.51 21.17 20.73
N ALA A 45 -7.42 21.26 19.40
CA ALA A 45 -7.33 22.54 18.70
C ALA A 45 -8.60 23.40 18.88
N LEU A 46 -9.78 22.79 18.98
CA LEU A 46 -11.04 23.48 19.27
C LEU A 46 -11.11 23.96 20.72
N GLU A 47 -10.68 23.12 21.68
CA GLU A 47 -10.64 23.49 23.10
C GLU A 47 -9.70 24.67 23.35
N LEU A 48 -8.53 24.70 22.69
CA LEU A 48 -7.59 25.83 22.76
C LEU A 48 -8.17 27.15 22.25
N GLN A 49 -9.22 27.11 21.43
CA GLN A 49 -9.95 28.29 20.95
C GLN A 49 -11.14 28.65 21.85
N GLY A 50 -11.28 28.00 23.01
CA GLY A 50 -12.41 28.18 23.93
C GLY A 50 -13.72 27.57 23.42
N LYS A 51 -13.66 26.70 22.41
CA LYS A 51 -14.84 26.03 21.84
C LYS A 51 -14.91 24.59 22.35
N SER A 52 -15.99 24.25 23.06
CA SER A 52 -16.22 22.88 23.55
C SER A 52 -16.26 21.89 22.39
N SER A 53 -15.26 21.03 22.32
CA SER A 53 -15.07 20.05 21.26
C SER A 53 -16.14 18.96 21.30
N ILE A 54 -16.53 18.53 22.50
CA ILE A 54 -17.60 17.53 22.71
C ILE A 54 -18.93 18.05 22.18
N ARG A 55 -19.30 19.30 22.45
CA ARG A 55 -20.56 19.88 21.97
C ARG A 55 -20.56 20.04 20.45
N ILE A 56 -19.44 20.50 19.89
CA ILE A 56 -19.29 20.68 18.43
C ILE A 56 -19.36 19.32 17.71
N VAL A 57 -18.61 18.33 18.16
CA VAL A 57 -18.65 16.99 17.56
C VAL A 57 -20.03 16.35 17.73
N GLY A 58 -20.63 16.46 18.91
CA GLY A 58 -21.98 15.96 19.18
C GLY A 58 -23.04 16.59 18.29
N SER A 59 -23.02 17.92 18.11
CA SER A 59 -23.98 18.63 17.24
C SER A 59 -23.75 18.31 15.76
N ALA A 60 -22.50 18.14 15.33
CA ALA A 60 -22.16 17.79 13.96
C ALA A 60 -22.61 16.36 13.59
N LEU A 61 -22.44 15.41 14.51
CA LEU A 61 -22.91 14.04 14.33
C LEU A 61 -24.44 13.95 14.41
N ALA A 62 -25.07 14.67 15.34
CA ALA A 62 -26.53 14.69 15.45
C ALA A 62 -27.19 15.32 14.21
N SER A 63 -26.65 16.42 13.69
CA SER A 63 -27.16 17.05 12.46
C SER A 63 -26.97 16.17 11.23
N THR A 64 -25.85 15.45 11.13
CA THR A 64 -25.52 14.63 9.95
C THR A 64 -26.15 13.24 9.97
N LEU A 65 -26.10 12.53 11.09
CA LEU A 65 -26.57 11.15 11.21
C LEU A 65 -27.88 11.01 11.99
N GLY A 66 -28.23 12.01 12.81
CA GLY A 66 -29.45 12.00 13.62
C GLY A 66 -30.71 12.45 12.88
N THR A 67 -30.58 13.03 11.68
CA THR A 67 -31.71 13.49 10.88
C THR A 67 -31.73 12.84 9.49
N TRP A 68 -32.93 12.56 8.98
CA TRP A 68 -33.08 12.04 7.62
C TRP A 68 -32.53 13.00 6.56
N PHE A 69 -32.65 14.31 6.80
CA PHE A 69 -32.06 15.35 5.96
C PHE A 69 -30.53 15.25 5.92
N GLY A 70 -29.87 15.15 7.08
CA GLY A 70 -28.42 15.03 7.17
C GLY A 70 -27.89 13.81 6.44
N ILE A 71 -28.56 12.66 6.58
CA ILE A 71 -28.20 11.43 5.89
C ILE A 71 -28.29 11.62 4.38
N GLN A 72 -29.37 12.22 3.88
CA GLN A 72 -29.50 12.51 2.44
C GLN A 72 -28.39 13.41 1.93
N GLN A 73 -28.07 14.50 2.64
CA GLN A 73 -27.00 15.42 2.23
C GLN A 73 -25.63 14.72 2.21
N ALA A 74 -25.34 13.89 3.21
CA ALA A 74 -24.12 13.09 3.24
C ALA A 74 -24.04 12.12 2.06
N LEU A 75 -25.13 11.46 1.67
CA LEU A 75 -25.16 10.54 0.52
C LEU A 75 -25.08 11.26 -0.83
N ILE A 76 -25.72 12.43 -0.97
CA ILE A 76 -25.57 13.30 -2.15
C ILE A 76 -24.10 13.68 -2.30
N LEU A 77 -23.47 14.18 -1.23
CA LEU A 77 -22.05 14.56 -1.23
C LEU A 77 -21.11 13.37 -1.44
N ALA A 78 -21.48 12.17 -0.99
CA ALA A 78 -20.69 10.95 -1.21
C ALA A 78 -20.62 10.56 -2.68
N THR A 79 -21.65 10.88 -3.47
CA THR A 79 -21.78 10.45 -4.85
C THR A 79 -20.62 10.92 -5.74
N PRO A 80 -20.35 12.24 -5.89
CA PRO A 80 -19.24 12.70 -6.71
C PRO A 80 -17.88 12.28 -6.17
N ILE A 81 -17.67 12.33 -4.84
CA ILE A 81 -16.42 11.93 -4.18
C ILE A 81 -16.09 10.45 -4.43
N THR A 82 -17.10 9.60 -4.39
CA THR A 82 -16.93 8.16 -4.59
C THR A 82 -16.64 7.86 -6.06
N LEU A 83 -17.35 8.51 -6.98
CA LEU A 83 -17.11 8.35 -8.42
C LEU A 83 -15.73 8.84 -8.83
N THR A 84 -15.30 10.02 -8.37
CA THR A 84 -13.95 10.51 -8.64
C THR A 84 -12.88 9.60 -8.04
N GLY A 85 -13.09 9.04 -6.86
CA GLY A 85 -12.15 8.05 -6.32
C GLY A 85 -12.18 6.71 -7.07
N LEU A 86 -13.34 6.24 -7.56
CA LEU A 86 -13.41 5.07 -8.43
C LEU A 86 -12.68 5.30 -9.76
N ALA A 87 -12.77 6.49 -10.33
CA ALA A 87 -11.95 6.89 -11.48
C ALA A 87 -10.46 6.73 -11.18
N VAL A 88 -9.99 7.20 -10.02
CA VAL A 88 -8.59 7.04 -9.59
C VAL A 88 -8.22 5.58 -9.33
N VAL A 89 -9.09 4.80 -8.68
CA VAL A 89 -8.90 3.36 -8.45
C VAL A 89 -8.62 2.63 -9.76
N LEU A 90 -9.36 2.96 -10.83
CA LEU A 90 -9.21 2.36 -12.14
C LEU A 90 -7.81 2.61 -12.74
N SER A 91 -7.34 3.86 -12.73
CA SER A 91 -6.01 4.19 -13.28
C SER A 91 -4.87 3.65 -12.42
N MET A 92 -5.02 3.73 -11.09
CA MET A 92 -4.02 3.27 -10.14
C MET A 92 -3.82 1.75 -10.17
N ARG A 93 -4.84 0.98 -10.55
CA ARG A 93 -4.72 -0.48 -10.78
C ARG A 93 -3.77 -0.84 -11.92
N MET A 94 -3.58 0.07 -12.87
CA MET A 94 -2.60 -0.06 -13.96
C MET A 94 -1.23 0.54 -13.61
N GLY A 95 -1.10 1.24 -12.47
CA GLY A 95 0.11 1.97 -12.11
C GLY A 95 0.25 3.34 -12.78
N VAL A 96 -0.84 3.90 -13.31
CA VAL A 96 -0.88 5.23 -13.95
C VAL A 96 -1.61 6.23 -13.05
N TRP A 97 -1.04 7.41 -12.89
CA TRP A 97 -1.55 8.45 -11.98
C TRP A 97 -2.46 9.42 -12.73
N ASN A 98 -3.78 9.31 -12.54
CA ASN A 98 -4.74 10.30 -13.05
C ASN A 98 -5.09 11.32 -11.95
N ILE A 99 -4.27 12.35 -11.79
CA ILE A 99 -4.55 13.46 -10.86
C ILE A 99 -5.51 14.49 -11.49
N GLY A 100 -5.73 14.37 -12.81
CA GLY A 100 -6.60 15.22 -13.62
C GLY A 100 -8.11 15.02 -13.43
N VAL A 101 -8.51 14.18 -12.47
CA VAL A 101 -9.91 13.79 -12.25
C VAL A 101 -10.81 14.98 -11.93
N GLU A 102 -10.27 16.00 -11.25
CA GLU A 102 -11.00 17.25 -10.98
C GLU A 102 -11.40 17.94 -12.30
N GLY A 103 -10.45 18.19 -13.20
CA GLY A 103 -10.71 18.83 -14.49
C GLY A 103 -11.59 18.00 -15.40
N GLN A 104 -11.44 16.67 -15.36
CA GLN A 104 -12.30 15.75 -16.13
C GLN A 104 -13.75 15.78 -15.63
N LEU A 105 -13.98 15.96 -14.32
CA LEU A 105 -15.30 16.21 -13.75
C LEU A 105 -15.88 17.53 -14.29
N PHE A 106 -15.10 18.62 -14.28
CA PHE A 106 -15.52 19.91 -14.83
C PHE A 106 -15.88 19.83 -16.32
N MET A 107 -15.05 19.15 -17.12
CA MET A 107 -15.31 19.00 -18.56
C MET A 107 -16.48 18.06 -18.87
N GLY A 108 -16.70 17.04 -18.04
CA GLY A 108 -17.92 16.23 -18.12
C GLY A 108 -19.18 17.03 -17.75
N ALA A 109 -19.12 17.83 -16.68
CA ALA A 109 -20.19 18.75 -16.31
C ALA A 109 -20.50 19.76 -17.44
N PHE A 110 -19.46 20.30 -18.08
CA PHE A 110 -19.59 21.19 -19.22
C PHE A 110 -20.29 20.54 -20.42
N ALA A 111 -19.84 19.34 -20.81
CA ALA A 111 -20.44 18.62 -21.94
C ALA A 111 -21.90 18.23 -21.66
N ALA A 112 -22.20 17.76 -20.44
CA ALA A 112 -23.56 17.46 -20.01
C ALA A 112 -24.46 18.71 -19.99
N ALA A 113 -23.95 19.84 -19.48
CA ALA A 113 -24.68 21.10 -19.48
C ALA A 113 -24.97 21.60 -20.90
N GLY A 114 -24.03 21.43 -21.84
CA GLY A 114 -24.25 21.76 -23.26
C GLY A 114 -25.47 21.03 -23.83
N ILE A 115 -25.57 19.72 -23.59
CA ILE A 115 -26.76 18.94 -24.00
C ILE A 115 -28.02 19.44 -23.29
N GLY A 116 -27.95 19.63 -21.96
CA GLY A 116 -29.11 20.05 -21.16
C GLY A 116 -29.62 21.46 -21.44
N LEU A 117 -28.77 22.34 -22.00
CA LEU A 117 -29.12 23.72 -22.34
C LEU A 117 -29.61 23.87 -23.78
N PHE A 118 -28.96 23.20 -24.74
CA PHE A 118 -29.19 23.44 -26.17
C PHE A 118 -30.07 22.38 -26.85
N MET A 119 -30.34 21.25 -26.19
CA MET A 119 -31.23 20.22 -26.74
C MET A 119 -32.57 20.19 -26.01
N SER A 120 -33.64 20.11 -26.79
CA SER A 120 -35.01 19.90 -26.32
C SER A 120 -35.49 18.49 -26.65
N GLY A 121 -36.09 17.78 -25.70
CA GLY A 121 -36.63 16.45 -25.95
C GLY A 121 -37.23 15.80 -24.70
N GLN A 122 -37.59 14.53 -24.82
CA GLN A 122 -38.08 13.76 -23.68
C GLN A 122 -37.00 13.65 -22.60
N SER A 123 -37.37 13.88 -21.33
CA SER A 123 -36.42 13.98 -20.21
C SER A 123 -35.49 12.78 -20.07
N ALA A 124 -36.01 11.56 -20.26
CA ALA A 124 -35.19 10.35 -20.17
C ALA A 124 -34.10 10.29 -21.26
N VAL A 125 -34.42 10.71 -22.48
CA VAL A 125 -33.48 10.72 -23.61
C VAL A 125 -32.42 11.79 -23.41
N ILE A 126 -32.82 13.00 -23.02
CA ILE A 126 -31.87 14.07 -22.76
C ILE A 126 -30.94 13.72 -21.59
N LEU A 127 -31.46 13.15 -20.51
CA LEU A 127 -30.61 12.65 -19.42
C LEU A 127 -29.61 11.60 -19.91
N ALA A 128 -30.03 10.61 -20.70
CA ALA A 128 -29.11 9.62 -21.26
C ALA A 128 -28.01 10.26 -22.13
N LEU A 129 -28.38 11.24 -22.96
CA LEU A 129 -27.43 12.02 -23.77
C LEU A 129 -26.50 12.87 -22.91
N MET A 130 -26.98 13.45 -21.81
CA MET A 130 -26.15 14.20 -20.85
C MET A 130 -25.10 13.28 -20.21
N PHE A 131 -25.48 12.06 -19.79
CA PHE A 131 -24.53 11.08 -19.25
C PHE A 131 -23.50 10.62 -20.29
N ALA A 132 -23.94 10.38 -21.53
CA ALA A 132 -23.04 10.02 -22.62
C ALA A 132 -22.06 11.17 -22.93
N ALA A 133 -22.57 12.40 -23.06
CA ALA A 133 -21.76 13.59 -23.31
C ALA A 133 -20.80 13.87 -22.16
N GLY A 134 -21.22 13.72 -20.91
CA GLY A 134 -20.36 13.91 -19.75
C GLY A 134 -19.23 12.88 -19.68
N ALA A 135 -19.54 11.61 -19.93
CA ALA A 135 -18.54 10.54 -20.02
C ALA A 135 -17.52 10.82 -21.15
N LEU A 136 -18.01 11.19 -22.33
CA LEU A 136 -17.17 11.54 -23.48
C LEU A 136 -16.35 12.81 -23.24
N GLY A 137 -16.92 13.83 -22.59
CA GLY A 137 -16.25 15.09 -22.26
C GLY A 137 -15.06 14.86 -21.32
N GLY A 138 -15.25 14.03 -20.29
CA GLY A 138 -14.15 13.59 -19.43
C GLY A 138 -13.08 12.79 -20.20
N ALA A 139 -13.50 11.78 -20.97
CA ALA A 139 -12.60 10.92 -21.75
C ALA A 139 -11.80 11.68 -22.82
N ALA A 140 -12.41 12.66 -23.48
CA ALA A 140 -11.75 13.52 -24.46
C ALA A 140 -10.73 14.43 -23.79
N TRP A 141 -11.04 14.98 -22.61
CA TRP A 141 -10.13 15.88 -21.90
C TRP A 141 -8.82 15.22 -21.47
N VAL A 142 -8.89 13.96 -21.02
CA VAL A 142 -7.69 13.20 -20.62
C VAL A 142 -6.91 12.66 -21.82
N LEU A 143 -7.44 12.72 -23.04
CA LEU A 143 -6.81 12.09 -24.20
C LEU A 143 -5.41 12.68 -24.45
N LEU A 144 -5.26 14.00 -24.34
CA LEU A 144 -3.97 14.67 -24.50
C LEU A 144 -2.89 14.13 -23.54
N PRO A 145 -3.07 14.14 -22.21
CA PRO A 145 -2.08 13.57 -21.29
C PRO A 145 -1.97 12.04 -21.41
N ALA A 146 -3.05 11.33 -21.78
CA ALA A 146 -3.01 9.89 -21.97
C ALA A 146 -2.13 9.48 -23.17
N LEU A 147 -2.26 10.16 -24.30
CA LEU A 147 -1.41 9.94 -25.48
C LEU A 147 0.04 10.34 -25.19
N ALA A 148 0.25 11.49 -24.54
CA ALA A 148 1.58 11.93 -24.11
C ALA A 148 2.28 10.90 -23.21
N ARG A 149 1.55 10.30 -22.26
CA ARG A 149 2.07 9.22 -21.42
C ARG A 149 2.32 7.94 -22.21
N ALA A 150 1.35 7.52 -23.03
CA ALA A 150 1.39 6.24 -23.72
C ALA A 150 2.51 6.17 -24.77
N TYR A 151 2.70 7.24 -25.56
CA TYR A 151 3.63 7.25 -26.69
C TYR A 151 4.94 7.99 -26.42
N ALA A 152 4.91 9.06 -25.63
CA ALA A 152 6.10 9.88 -25.37
C ALA A 152 6.67 9.70 -23.94
N ASN A 153 6.07 8.81 -23.14
CA ASN A 153 6.46 8.56 -21.74
C ASN A 153 6.54 9.83 -20.88
N ILE A 154 5.74 10.85 -21.22
CA ILE A 154 5.65 12.10 -20.46
C ILE A 154 5.04 11.81 -19.09
N ASN A 155 5.49 12.55 -18.07
CA ASN A 155 4.99 12.40 -16.72
C ASN A 155 3.51 12.85 -16.60
N GLU A 156 2.63 11.86 -16.48
CA GLU A 156 1.18 12.03 -16.39
C GLU A 156 0.74 12.80 -15.13
N ILE A 157 1.55 12.79 -14.06
CA ILE A 157 1.25 13.51 -12.82
C ILE A 157 1.18 15.01 -13.09
N ILE A 158 2.17 15.54 -13.81
CA ILE A 158 2.29 16.98 -14.08
C ILE A 158 1.23 17.39 -15.10
N SER A 159 1.14 16.66 -16.22
CA SER A 159 0.24 17.03 -17.32
C SER A 159 -1.24 16.97 -16.90
N THR A 160 -1.64 15.94 -16.16
CA THR A 160 -3.04 15.83 -15.69
C THR A 160 -3.36 16.86 -14.60
N LEU A 161 -2.42 17.15 -13.70
CA LEU A 161 -2.61 18.19 -12.68
C LEU A 161 -2.75 19.58 -13.30
N MET A 162 -1.91 19.93 -14.28
CA MET A 162 -1.98 21.24 -14.94
C MET A 162 -3.29 21.42 -15.73
N LEU A 163 -3.77 20.36 -16.39
CA LEU A 163 -5.04 20.40 -17.12
C LEU A 163 -6.28 20.53 -16.22
N ASN A 164 -6.17 20.29 -14.91
CA ASN A 164 -7.26 20.63 -13.97
C ASN A 164 -7.55 22.13 -13.98
N PHE A 165 -6.51 22.95 -13.83
CA PHE A 165 -6.66 24.40 -13.76
C PHE A 165 -7.18 24.97 -15.08
N VAL A 166 -6.70 24.43 -16.21
CA VAL A 166 -7.20 24.79 -17.54
C VAL A 166 -8.69 24.47 -17.67
N ALA A 167 -9.14 23.27 -17.25
CA ALA A 167 -10.56 22.91 -17.29
C ALA A 167 -11.43 23.82 -16.43
N ILE A 168 -11.00 24.12 -15.21
CA ILE A 168 -11.74 25.00 -14.29
C ILE A 168 -11.88 26.40 -14.90
N LEU A 169 -10.80 26.98 -15.42
CA LEU A 169 -10.82 28.28 -16.07
C LEU A 169 -11.64 28.28 -17.36
N PHE A 170 -11.58 27.19 -18.13
CA PHE A 170 -12.38 27.00 -19.33
C PHE A 170 -13.88 27.01 -19.00
N VAL A 171 -14.32 26.19 -18.04
CA VAL A 171 -15.73 26.19 -17.60
C VAL A 171 -16.13 27.56 -17.05
N ARG A 172 -15.26 28.19 -16.25
CA ARG A 172 -15.50 29.53 -15.73
C ARG A 172 -15.73 30.55 -16.84
N HIS A 173 -14.96 30.52 -17.92
CA HIS A 173 -15.14 31.42 -19.06
C HIS A 173 -16.53 31.28 -19.69
N PHE A 174 -17.04 30.05 -19.83
CA PHE A 174 -18.36 29.83 -20.42
C PHE A 174 -19.51 30.30 -19.53
N VAL A 175 -19.45 30.04 -18.22
CA VAL A 175 -20.51 30.44 -17.29
C VAL A 175 -20.51 31.94 -16.97
N THR A 176 -19.39 32.64 -17.18
CA THR A 176 -19.32 34.11 -17.08
C THR A 176 -19.59 34.82 -18.39
N GLY A 177 -19.38 34.14 -19.52
CA GLY A 177 -19.53 34.68 -20.88
C GLY A 177 -20.66 34.00 -21.65
N PRO A 178 -20.36 33.18 -22.69
CA PRO A 178 -21.35 32.71 -23.66
C PRO A 178 -22.60 32.02 -23.11
N TRP A 179 -22.49 31.28 -22.01
CA TRP A 179 -23.59 30.49 -21.45
C TRP A 179 -24.20 31.14 -20.21
N ARG A 180 -23.80 32.37 -19.87
CA ARG A 180 -24.28 33.08 -18.68
C ARG A 180 -25.79 33.32 -18.73
N ASP A 181 -26.46 33.12 -17.59
CA ASP A 181 -27.83 33.58 -17.39
C ASP A 181 -27.88 35.11 -17.25
N LEU A 182 -28.42 35.81 -18.25
CA LEU A 182 -28.55 37.26 -18.25
C LEU A 182 -29.59 37.77 -17.24
N ALA A 183 -30.51 36.91 -16.78
CA ALA A 183 -31.48 37.27 -15.76
C ALA A 183 -30.87 37.35 -14.35
N LEU A 184 -29.73 36.66 -14.13
CA LEU A 184 -29.02 36.66 -12.86
C LEU A 184 -27.87 37.69 -12.90
N ARG A 185 -28.08 38.82 -12.21
CA ARG A 185 -27.10 39.93 -12.20
C ARG A 185 -25.79 39.58 -11.48
N GLU A 186 -25.81 38.70 -10.49
CA GLU A 186 -24.64 38.40 -9.62
C GLU A 186 -24.14 36.95 -9.65
N VAL A 187 -24.81 36.05 -10.38
CA VAL A 187 -24.43 34.63 -10.39
C VAL A 187 -23.72 34.27 -11.70
N PHE A 188 -22.46 33.85 -11.59
CA PHE A 188 -21.69 33.27 -12.69
C PHE A 188 -22.12 31.81 -12.95
N ALA A 189 -23.33 31.66 -13.51
CA ALA A 189 -23.95 30.38 -13.79
C ALA A 189 -24.75 30.42 -15.09
N THR A 190 -24.98 29.24 -15.65
CA THR A 190 -25.88 29.04 -16.79
C THR A 190 -27.34 29.13 -16.38
N PRO A 191 -28.28 29.33 -17.33
CA PRO A 191 -29.71 29.12 -17.10
C PRO A 191 -29.99 27.76 -16.46
N ARG A 192 -31.16 27.64 -15.81
CA ARG A 192 -31.58 26.39 -15.16
C ARG A 192 -31.77 25.32 -16.22
N ILE A 193 -31.12 24.18 -16.03
CA ILE A 193 -31.30 22.99 -16.85
C ILE A 193 -32.59 22.31 -16.37
N SER A 194 -33.57 22.19 -17.27
CA SER A 194 -34.91 21.66 -16.96
C SER A 194 -34.92 20.15 -16.72
N TYR A 195 -33.87 19.45 -17.12
CA TYR A 195 -33.74 18.00 -17.00
C TYR A 195 -33.05 17.65 -15.68
N ALA A 196 -33.82 17.11 -14.74
CA ALA A 196 -33.34 16.73 -13.42
C ALA A 196 -33.35 15.21 -13.23
N LEU A 197 -32.37 14.69 -12.49
CA LEU A 197 -32.39 13.30 -12.04
C LEU A 197 -33.61 13.03 -11.14
N PRO A 198 -34.35 11.93 -11.33
CA PRO A 198 -35.46 11.58 -10.46
C PRO A 198 -35.01 11.43 -9.01
N THR A 199 -35.82 11.95 -8.08
CA THR A 199 -35.58 11.80 -6.64
C THR A 199 -36.14 10.49 -6.12
N LEU A 200 -35.45 9.92 -5.15
CA LEU A 200 -35.84 8.71 -4.44
C LEU A 200 -36.74 9.08 -3.26
N PHE A 201 -37.84 8.35 -3.07
CA PHE A 201 -38.71 8.44 -1.89
C PHE A 201 -39.25 9.86 -1.59
N GLY A 202 -39.48 10.69 -2.61
CA GLY A 202 -39.92 12.09 -2.42
C GLY A 202 -38.92 12.96 -1.66
N SER A 203 -37.64 12.56 -1.64
CA SER A 203 -36.59 13.19 -0.88
C SER A 203 -35.68 14.08 -1.75
N ARG A 204 -34.61 14.65 -1.17
CA ARG A 204 -33.58 15.34 -1.95
C ARG A 204 -32.55 14.38 -2.57
N LEU A 205 -32.54 13.12 -2.14
CA LEU A 205 -31.62 12.11 -2.67
C LEU A 205 -32.06 11.73 -4.08
N HIS A 206 -31.19 11.94 -5.07
CA HIS A 206 -31.46 11.59 -6.46
C HIS A 206 -30.86 10.24 -6.86
N LEU A 207 -31.38 9.64 -7.95
CA LEU A 207 -30.90 8.36 -8.48
C LEU A 207 -29.39 8.30 -8.79
N GLY A 208 -28.74 9.44 -8.95
CA GLY A 208 -27.28 9.54 -9.09
C GLY A 208 -26.50 8.81 -8.00
N PHE A 209 -27.04 8.67 -6.78
CA PHE A 209 -26.40 7.94 -5.67
C PHE A 209 -26.16 6.45 -5.99
N LEU A 210 -26.98 5.84 -6.85
CA LEU A 210 -26.82 4.43 -7.23
C LEU A 210 -25.67 4.23 -8.23
N VAL A 211 -25.28 5.26 -8.96
CA VAL A 211 -24.26 5.18 -10.02
C VAL A 211 -22.89 4.73 -9.48
N PRO A 212 -22.32 5.29 -8.39
CA PRO A 212 -21.07 4.79 -7.84
C PRO A 212 -21.15 3.32 -7.39
N ILE A 213 -22.30 2.86 -6.88
CA ILE A 213 -22.49 1.46 -6.47
C ILE A 213 -22.42 0.54 -7.71
N LEU A 214 -23.13 0.92 -8.78
CA LEU A 214 -23.13 0.19 -10.05
C LEU A 214 -21.73 0.15 -10.67
N ILE A 215 -21.03 1.29 -10.72
CA ILE A 215 -19.68 1.38 -11.27
C ILE A 215 -18.68 0.58 -10.44
N ALA A 216 -18.74 0.65 -9.10
CA ALA A 216 -17.87 -0.15 -8.24
C ALA A 216 -18.09 -1.66 -8.44
N GLY A 217 -19.36 -2.10 -8.55
CA GLY A 217 -19.72 -3.47 -8.86
C GLY A 217 -19.21 -3.91 -10.23
N ALA A 218 -19.46 -3.10 -11.26
CA ALA A 218 -18.97 -3.35 -12.62
C ALA A 218 -17.44 -3.42 -12.69
N MET A 219 -16.74 -2.51 -12.01
CA MET A 219 -15.28 -2.52 -11.92
C MET A 219 -14.76 -3.79 -11.23
N GLU A 220 -15.40 -4.22 -10.14
CA GLU A 220 -14.99 -5.44 -9.44
C GLU A 220 -15.18 -6.69 -10.31
N LEU A 221 -16.32 -6.80 -10.99
CA LEU A 221 -16.58 -7.88 -11.94
C LEU A 221 -15.58 -7.83 -13.11
N TRP A 222 -15.32 -6.65 -13.65
CA TRP A 222 -14.39 -6.46 -14.76
C TRP A 222 -12.96 -6.87 -14.37
N PHE A 223 -12.47 -6.45 -13.20
CA PHE A 223 -11.15 -6.85 -12.73
C PHE A 223 -11.03 -8.35 -12.47
N ARG A 224 -12.10 -9.01 -12.01
CA ARG A 224 -12.07 -10.43 -11.65
C ARG A 224 -12.23 -11.36 -12.85
N TYR A 225 -13.14 -11.03 -13.77
CA TYR A 225 -13.64 -11.97 -14.76
C TYR A 225 -13.28 -11.64 -16.21
N THR A 226 -12.53 -10.57 -16.47
CA THR A 226 -12.14 -10.21 -17.84
C THR A 226 -10.64 -10.29 -18.09
N ARG A 227 -10.27 -10.60 -19.34
CA ARG A 227 -8.88 -10.61 -19.81
C ARG A 227 -8.22 -9.24 -19.63
N MET A 228 -8.88 -8.17 -20.07
CA MET A 228 -8.31 -6.82 -19.95
C MET A 228 -8.14 -6.41 -18.48
N GLY A 229 -9.07 -6.78 -17.59
CA GLY A 229 -8.93 -6.58 -16.15
C GLY A 229 -7.73 -7.32 -15.55
N TYR A 230 -7.42 -8.53 -16.02
CA TYR A 230 -6.19 -9.24 -15.67
C TYR A 230 -4.95 -8.52 -16.20
N GLU A 231 -4.94 -8.15 -17.48
CA GLU A 231 -3.81 -7.48 -18.14
C GLU A 231 -3.47 -6.13 -17.48
N VAL A 232 -4.48 -5.36 -17.06
CA VAL A 232 -4.29 -4.11 -16.31
C VAL A 232 -3.66 -4.37 -14.95
N ARG A 233 -4.13 -5.36 -14.19
CA ARG A 233 -3.54 -5.70 -12.88
C ARG A 233 -2.11 -6.20 -13.02
N MET A 234 -1.82 -6.99 -14.06
CA MET A 234 -0.47 -7.49 -14.34
C MET A 234 0.48 -6.33 -14.69
N THR A 235 0.01 -5.41 -15.53
CA THR A 235 0.76 -4.20 -15.91
C THR A 235 1.08 -3.33 -14.68
N GLY A 236 0.11 -3.14 -13.79
CA GLY A 236 0.31 -2.39 -12.55
C GLY A 236 1.23 -3.07 -11.54
N ALA A 237 1.35 -4.39 -11.57
CA ALA A 237 2.27 -5.14 -10.72
C ALA A 237 3.72 -5.09 -11.23
N ASN A 238 3.92 -5.35 -12.53
CA ASN A 238 5.22 -5.20 -13.18
C ASN A 238 5.06 -4.96 -14.68
N ARG A 239 5.29 -3.72 -15.11
CA ARG A 239 5.20 -3.32 -16.52
C ARG A 239 6.12 -4.13 -17.43
N ARG A 240 7.38 -4.38 -17.02
CA ARG A 240 8.35 -5.13 -17.85
C ARG A 240 7.90 -6.57 -18.08
N THR A 241 7.34 -7.20 -17.04
CA THR A 241 6.80 -8.55 -17.16
C THR A 241 5.56 -8.59 -18.05
N ALA A 242 4.70 -7.57 -17.98
CA ALA A 242 3.54 -7.46 -18.85
C ALA A 242 3.92 -7.30 -20.33
N GLU A 243 4.91 -6.47 -20.62
CA GLU A 243 5.46 -6.29 -21.97
C GLU A 243 6.08 -7.59 -22.50
N PHE A 244 6.86 -8.30 -21.67
CA PHE A 244 7.41 -9.61 -22.02
C PHE A 244 6.33 -10.67 -22.30
N ALA A 245 5.20 -10.60 -21.58
CA ALA A 245 4.05 -11.49 -21.80
C ALA A 245 3.19 -11.11 -23.03
N GLY A 246 3.60 -10.11 -23.82
CA GLY A 246 2.89 -9.69 -25.04
C GLY A 246 1.65 -8.81 -24.79
N ILE A 247 1.50 -8.24 -23.60
CA ILE A 247 0.37 -7.35 -23.28
C ILE A 247 0.56 -5.99 -23.98
N PRO A 248 -0.43 -5.46 -24.72
CA PRO A 248 -0.33 -4.17 -25.40
C PRO A 248 -0.46 -2.99 -24.40
N VAL A 249 0.57 -2.77 -23.58
CA VAL A 249 0.59 -1.80 -22.47
C VAL A 249 0.21 -0.39 -22.94
N VAL A 250 0.77 0.09 -24.05
CA VAL A 250 0.50 1.44 -24.60
C VAL A 250 -1.00 1.65 -24.85
N ARG A 251 -1.65 0.68 -25.51
CA ARG A 251 -3.09 0.74 -25.78
C ARG A 251 -3.91 0.74 -24.49
N HIS A 252 -3.51 -0.10 -23.53
CA HIS A 252 -4.20 -0.16 -22.23
C HIS A 252 -4.09 1.13 -21.43
N ILE A 253 -2.95 1.86 -21.51
CA ILE A 253 -2.80 3.15 -20.82
C ILE A 253 -3.88 4.12 -21.31
N VAL A 254 -4.04 4.26 -22.64
CA VAL A 254 -5.02 5.17 -23.23
C VAL A 254 -6.45 4.77 -22.83
N ILE A 255 -6.82 3.49 -22.99
CA ILE A 255 -8.18 3.02 -22.68
C ILE A 255 -8.50 3.21 -21.19
N VAL A 256 -7.58 2.84 -20.30
CA VAL A 256 -7.79 2.96 -18.85
C VAL A 256 -7.88 4.41 -18.41
N MET A 257 -7.04 5.30 -18.95
CA MET A 257 -7.13 6.74 -18.65
C MET A 257 -8.44 7.34 -19.15
N CYS A 258 -8.85 7.05 -20.38
CA CYS A 258 -10.14 7.51 -20.91
C CYS A 258 -11.33 6.96 -20.12
N ALA A 259 -11.32 5.69 -19.73
CA ALA A 259 -12.36 5.09 -18.90
C ALA A 259 -12.41 5.70 -17.49
N SER A 260 -11.24 5.96 -16.89
CA SER A 260 -11.12 6.68 -15.62
C SER A 260 -11.76 8.08 -15.73
N ALA A 261 -11.40 8.84 -16.76
CA ALA A 261 -11.95 10.17 -16.97
C ALA A 261 -13.43 10.18 -17.35
N ALA A 262 -13.94 9.13 -18.01
CA ALA A 262 -15.36 8.97 -18.25
C ALA A 262 -16.15 8.84 -16.95
N ILE A 263 -15.66 8.06 -15.97
CA ILE A 263 -16.26 7.96 -14.64
C ILE A 263 -16.26 9.32 -13.93
N ALA A 264 -15.16 10.09 -14.04
CA ALA A 264 -15.09 11.44 -13.50
C ALA A 264 -16.09 12.39 -14.17
N GLY A 265 -16.26 12.30 -15.49
CA GLY A 265 -17.22 13.11 -16.24
C GLY A 265 -18.68 12.77 -15.92
N ILE A 266 -18.97 11.50 -15.64
CA ILE A 266 -20.27 11.06 -15.11
C ILE A 266 -20.55 11.71 -13.74
N ALA A 267 -19.54 11.81 -12.87
CA ALA A 267 -19.68 12.53 -11.60
C ALA A 267 -20.08 13.99 -11.82
N GLY A 268 -19.45 14.68 -12.79
CA GLY A 268 -19.81 16.05 -13.15
C GLY A 268 -21.22 16.18 -13.71
N THR A 269 -21.67 15.19 -14.48
CA THR A 269 -23.05 15.13 -14.98
C THR A 269 -24.06 15.05 -13.85
N ILE A 270 -23.79 14.22 -12.83
CA ILE A 270 -24.65 14.06 -11.67
C ILE A 270 -24.70 15.36 -10.86
N GLU A 271 -23.59 16.08 -10.70
CA GLU A 271 -23.60 17.39 -10.03
C GLU A 271 -24.47 18.40 -10.77
N VAL A 272 -24.38 18.45 -12.10
CA VAL A 272 -25.19 19.36 -12.93
C VAL A 272 -26.67 18.97 -12.91
N ALA A 273 -27.00 17.71 -13.20
CA ALA A 273 -28.38 17.27 -13.40
C ALA A 273 -29.10 16.91 -12.08
N GLY A 274 -28.37 16.57 -11.04
CA GLY A 274 -28.90 16.10 -9.75
C GLY A 274 -28.92 17.16 -8.65
N THR A 275 -27.82 17.89 -8.49
CA THR A 275 -27.63 18.79 -7.33
C THR A 275 -27.82 20.25 -7.69
N ALA A 276 -27.02 20.76 -8.64
CA ALA A 276 -26.95 22.18 -8.94
C ALA A 276 -28.05 22.66 -9.91
N HIS A 277 -28.51 21.77 -10.81
CA HIS A 277 -29.44 22.06 -11.92
C HIS A 277 -28.98 23.21 -12.83
N ARG A 278 -27.70 23.59 -12.75
CA ARG A 278 -27.03 24.67 -13.47
C ARG A 278 -25.54 24.34 -13.49
N LEU A 279 -24.84 24.77 -14.52
CA LEU A 279 -23.38 24.76 -14.51
C LEU A 279 -22.89 26.05 -13.87
N THR A 280 -21.98 25.92 -12.91
CA THR A 280 -21.38 27.05 -12.18
C THR A 280 -19.86 26.94 -12.22
N GLY A 281 -19.16 28.05 -11.98
CA GLY A 281 -17.70 28.07 -11.91
C GLY A 281 -17.11 27.35 -10.68
N VAL A 282 -17.96 26.92 -9.74
CA VAL A 282 -17.58 26.27 -8.47
C VAL A 282 -18.42 25.01 -8.25
N ILE A 283 -18.63 24.22 -9.31
CA ILE A 283 -19.48 23.03 -9.25
C ILE A 283 -18.87 21.90 -8.41
N SER A 284 -17.55 21.88 -8.26
CA SER A 284 -16.83 20.97 -7.38
C SER A 284 -16.01 21.77 -6.38
N ASN A 285 -16.05 21.34 -5.12
CA ASN A 285 -15.21 21.87 -4.05
C ASN A 285 -14.01 20.93 -3.78
N GLY A 286 -13.32 20.54 -4.86
CA GLY A 286 -12.18 19.61 -4.79
C GLY A 286 -12.56 18.14 -4.64
N TYR A 287 -13.71 17.71 -5.18
CA TYR A 287 -14.16 16.32 -5.10
C TYR A 287 -13.22 15.33 -5.78
N GLY A 288 -12.55 15.74 -6.85
CA GLY A 288 -11.50 14.97 -7.54
C GLY A 288 -10.26 14.77 -6.67
N PHE A 289 -9.79 15.83 -6.01
CA PHE A 289 -8.64 15.74 -5.10
C PHE A 289 -8.96 14.88 -3.86
N LEU A 290 -10.14 15.03 -3.29
CA LEU A 290 -10.61 14.20 -2.19
C LEU A 290 -10.76 12.74 -2.63
N GLY A 291 -11.41 12.50 -3.77
CA GLY A 291 -11.56 11.16 -4.35
C GLY A 291 -10.23 10.46 -4.55
N PHE A 292 -9.21 11.18 -5.06
CA PHE A 292 -7.85 10.66 -5.19
C PHE A 292 -7.25 10.23 -3.84
N LEU A 293 -7.30 11.09 -2.83
CA LEU A 293 -6.74 10.81 -1.52
C LEU A 293 -7.44 9.62 -0.84
N ILE A 294 -8.76 9.52 -0.99
CA ILE A 294 -9.56 8.42 -0.47
C ILE A 294 -9.28 7.12 -1.23
N ALA A 295 -9.09 7.16 -2.55
CA ALA A 295 -8.75 5.98 -3.35
C ALA A 295 -7.42 5.35 -2.90
N VAL A 296 -6.43 6.18 -2.58
CA VAL A 296 -5.14 5.74 -2.01
C VAL A 296 -5.37 5.10 -0.63
N LEU A 297 -6.17 5.71 0.23
CA LEU A 297 -6.50 5.15 1.56
C LEU A 297 -7.28 3.83 1.46
N ALA A 298 -8.15 3.71 0.46
CA ALA A 298 -8.90 2.51 0.10
C ALA A 298 -8.02 1.43 -0.56
N ASN A 299 -6.71 1.64 -0.65
CA ASN A 299 -5.74 0.74 -1.27
C ASN A 299 -6.16 0.33 -2.69
N ASN A 300 -6.61 1.30 -3.48
CA ASN A 300 -7.02 1.15 -4.88
C ASN A 300 -8.03 0.01 -5.08
N SER A 301 -9.01 -0.13 -4.19
CA SER A 301 -10.00 -1.20 -4.23
C SER A 301 -11.42 -0.63 -4.40
N PRO A 302 -12.22 -1.09 -5.40
CA PRO A 302 -13.53 -0.50 -5.70
C PRO A 302 -14.53 -0.59 -4.54
N LEU A 303 -14.62 -1.74 -3.88
CA LEU A 303 -15.56 -1.96 -2.76
C LEU A 303 -15.22 -1.11 -1.52
N PRO A 304 -13.98 -1.12 -0.99
CA PRO A 304 -13.57 -0.22 0.09
C PRO A 304 -13.73 1.27 -0.24
N MET A 305 -13.66 1.65 -1.53
CA MET A 305 -13.88 3.03 -1.96
C MET A 305 -15.29 3.52 -1.66
N LEU A 306 -16.32 2.67 -1.79
CA LEU A 306 -17.71 3.04 -1.46
C LEU A 306 -17.84 3.44 0.01
N ILE A 307 -17.29 2.60 0.91
CA ILE A 307 -17.37 2.83 2.36
C ILE A 307 -16.55 4.06 2.75
N ALA A 308 -15.34 4.19 2.21
CA ALA A 308 -14.47 5.31 2.51
C ALA A 308 -15.02 6.66 1.97
N GLY A 309 -15.65 6.64 0.79
CA GLY A 309 -16.31 7.80 0.20
C GLY A 309 -17.48 8.29 1.04
N VAL A 310 -18.37 7.39 1.46
CA VAL A 310 -19.48 7.73 2.37
C VAL A 310 -18.96 8.25 3.71
N PHE A 311 -17.94 7.61 4.27
CA PHE A 311 -17.34 8.06 5.53
C PHE A 311 -16.79 9.49 5.45
N VAL A 312 -16.04 9.83 4.40
CA VAL A 312 -15.52 11.21 4.24
C VAL A 312 -16.63 12.20 3.93
N ALA A 313 -17.66 11.81 3.18
CA ALA A 313 -18.81 12.67 2.93
C ALA A 313 -19.60 12.99 4.21
N VAL A 314 -19.76 12.03 5.12
CA VAL A 314 -20.32 12.26 6.46
C VAL A 314 -19.48 13.28 7.23
N LEU A 315 -18.14 13.17 7.20
CA LEU A 315 -17.25 14.14 7.86
C LEU A 315 -17.35 15.55 7.26
N LEU A 316 -17.41 15.65 5.93
CA LEU A 316 -17.55 16.93 5.24
C LEU A 316 -18.93 17.56 5.50
N ASN A 317 -20.00 16.76 5.46
CA ASN A 317 -21.35 17.23 5.78
C ASN A 317 -21.45 17.71 7.23
N ALA A 318 -20.85 16.97 8.17
CA ALA A 318 -20.73 17.39 9.56
C ALA A 318 -20.04 18.74 9.69
N GLY A 319 -18.97 18.95 8.92
CA GLY A 319 -18.29 20.24 8.86
C GLY A 319 -19.13 21.37 8.25
N ILE A 320 -19.89 21.11 7.18
CA ILE A 320 -20.80 22.11 6.59
C ILE A 320 -21.87 22.52 7.62
N SER A 321 -22.46 21.57 8.34
CA SER A 321 -23.43 21.86 9.43
C SER A 321 -22.81 22.73 10.53
N LEU A 322 -21.53 22.56 10.81
CA LEU A 322 -20.80 23.38 11.77
C LEU A 322 -20.53 24.81 11.28
N GLN A 323 -20.48 25.06 9.97
CA GLN A 323 -20.33 26.42 9.44
C GLN A 323 -21.54 27.30 9.74
N VAL A 324 -22.73 26.70 9.76
CA VAL A 324 -23.96 27.39 10.18
C VAL A 324 -23.88 27.84 11.64
N GLN A 325 -23.02 27.22 12.45
CA GLN A 325 -22.75 27.58 13.85
C GLN A 325 -21.57 28.57 14.00
N GLY A 326 -21.13 29.21 12.92
CA GLY A 326 -20.08 30.23 12.94
C GLY A 326 -18.64 29.70 12.90
N LEU A 327 -18.44 28.42 12.56
CA LEU A 327 -17.11 27.89 12.28
C LEU A 327 -16.72 28.18 10.82
N SER A 328 -15.49 28.63 10.59
CA SER A 328 -15.01 28.82 9.22
C SER A 328 -14.90 27.48 8.49
N ILE A 329 -15.19 27.47 7.18
CA ILE A 329 -14.96 26.33 6.29
C ILE A 329 -13.49 25.85 6.31
N HIS A 330 -12.55 26.74 6.60
CA HIS A 330 -11.13 26.38 6.70
C HIS A 330 -10.84 25.45 7.87
N ILE A 331 -11.59 25.56 8.98
CA ILE A 331 -11.45 24.66 10.14
C ILE A 331 -11.90 23.25 9.75
N VAL A 332 -13.01 23.15 9.02
CA VAL A 332 -13.53 21.86 8.51
C VAL A 332 -12.50 21.19 7.60
N LEU A 333 -11.98 21.92 6.62
CA LEU A 333 -10.98 21.43 5.69
C LEU A 333 -9.69 20.99 6.42
N ALA A 334 -9.27 21.75 7.44
CA ALA A 334 -8.11 21.39 8.27
C ALA A 334 -8.34 20.08 9.04
N ILE A 335 -9.52 19.89 9.64
CA ILE A 335 -9.88 18.64 10.34
C ILE A 335 -9.91 17.47 9.36
N THR A 336 -10.54 17.63 8.19
CA THR A 336 -10.56 16.60 7.15
C THR A 336 -9.15 16.25 6.69
N GLY A 337 -8.30 17.25 6.43
CA GLY A 337 -6.90 17.06 6.05
C GLY A 337 -6.09 16.33 7.13
N LEU A 338 -6.31 16.67 8.41
CA LEU A 338 -5.67 16.01 9.55
C LEU A 338 -6.07 14.53 9.64
N ILE A 339 -7.37 14.22 9.48
CA ILE A 339 -7.87 12.84 9.46
C ILE A 339 -7.21 12.04 8.33
N LEU A 340 -7.12 12.61 7.12
CA LEU A 340 -6.52 11.93 5.98
C LEU A 340 -5.01 11.75 6.14
N LEU A 341 -4.30 12.75 6.68
CA LEU A 341 -2.88 12.67 7.00
C LEU A 341 -2.59 11.56 8.00
N PHE A 342 -3.33 11.52 9.11
CA PHE A 342 -3.20 10.48 10.11
C PHE A 342 -3.56 9.11 9.54
N ALA A 343 -4.62 9.00 8.74
CA ALA A 343 -5.00 7.75 8.11
C ALA A 343 -3.87 7.20 7.20
N ALA A 344 -3.17 8.08 6.47
CA ALA A 344 -1.98 7.72 5.70
C ALA A 344 -0.81 7.29 6.62
N ILE A 345 -0.55 8.02 7.71
CA ILE A 345 0.44 7.62 8.72
C ILE A 345 0.11 6.25 9.32
N GLY A 346 -1.17 5.99 9.59
CA GLY A 346 -1.67 4.70 10.08
C GLY A 346 -1.36 3.56 9.10
N ASP A 347 -1.60 3.76 7.80
CA ASP A 347 -1.28 2.75 6.78
C ASP A 347 0.22 2.46 6.69
N VAL A 348 1.07 3.48 6.85
CA VAL A 348 2.52 3.30 6.96
C VAL A 348 2.86 2.56 8.26
N ALA A 349 2.33 2.97 9.40
CA ALA A 349 2.56 2.36 10.71
C ALA A 349 2.14 0.88 10.73
N ALA A 350 1.08 0.50 10.02
CA ALA A 350 0.64 -0.89 9.86
C ALA A 350 1.72 -1.79 9.26
N ARG A 351 2.60 -1.23 8.42
CA ARG A 351 3.72 -1.93 7.78
C ARG A 351 4.89 -2.11 8.70
N TYR A 352 4.88 -1.56 9.91
CA TYR A 352 5.95 -1.73 10.88
C TYR A 352 5.44 -2.49 12.11
N ARG A 353 6.36 -3.19 12.77
CA ARG A 353 6.16 -3.73 14.11
C ARG A 353 7.32 -3.29 14.98
N VAL A 354 7.02 -2.98 16.21
CA VAL A 354 8.05 -2.76 17.22
C VAL A 354 8.51 -4.15 17.68
N VAL A 355 9.76 -4.48 17.40
CA VAL A 355 10.42 -5.73 17.84
C VAL A 355 11.54 -5.39 18.79
N ARG A 356 11.91 -6.33 19.66
CA ARG A 356 13.11 -6.16 20.48
C ARG A 356 14.33 -6.14 19.56
N ALA A 357 15.28 -5.24 19.81
CA ALA A 357 16.51 -5.09 19.02
C ALA A 357 17.23 -6.45 18.92
N ARG A 358 17.61 -6.81 17.70
CA ARG A 358 18.01 -8.17 17.31
C ARG A 358 19.24 -8.64 18.10
N SER A 359 19.21 -9.89 18.55
CA SER A 359 20.40 -10.60 19.03
C SER A 359 21.32 -10.87 17.84
N TYR A 360 22.61 -10.59 18.00
CA TYR A 360 23.65 -11.02 17.08
C TYR A 360 24.06 -12.45 17.43
N CYS A 361 24.10 -13.33 16.43
CA CYS A 361 24.64 -14.69 16.56
C CYS A 361 25.88 -14.81 15.70
N LYS A 362 26.88 -15.56 16.18
CA LYS A 362 28.01 -15.97 15.36
C LYS A 362 27.55 -17.08 14.42
N ILE A 363 28.07 -17.09 13.20
CA ILE A 363 27.96 -18.20 12.25
C ILE A 363 29.37 -18.66 11.87
N ALA A 364 29.53 -19.97 11.69
CA ALA A 364 30.69 -20.53 11.03
C ALA A 364 30.26 -21.56 9.98
N ILE A 365 30.95 -21.57 8.83
CA ILE A 365 30.87 -22.64 7.85
C ILE A 365 32.21 -23.36 7.82
N VAL A 366 32.17 -24.65 8.10
CA VAL A 366 33.33 -25.54 8.19
C VAL A 366 33.33 -26.45 6.97
N GLU A 367 34.38 -26.35 6.17
CA GLU A 367 34.62 -27.20 5.01
C GLU A 367 34.90 -28.64 5.49
N ARG A 368 34.20 -29.62 4.93
CA ARG A 368 34.28 -31.01 5.40
C ARG A 368 34.56 -32.07 4.33
N HIS A 369 34.64 -31.69 3.06
CA HIS A 369 34.74 -32.64 1.94
C HIS A 369 36.16 -32.76 1.40
N THR A 370 36.95 -31.69 1.43
CA THR A 370 38.31 -31.66 0.85
C THR A 370 39.43 -31.82 1.87
N GLY A 371 39.11 -31.91 3.16
CA GLY A 371 40.11 -31.96 4.23
C GLY A 371 40.89 -30.66 4.40
N SER A 372 40.42 -29.55 3.81
CA SER A 372 41.15 -28.28 3.76
C SER A 372 41.21 -27.54 5.11
N GLY A 373 40.37 -27.93 6.08
CA GLY A 373 40.26 -27.27 7.38
C GLY A 373 39.75 -25.83 7.31
N ARG A 374 39.21 -25.39 6.16
CA ARG A 374 38.71 -24.02 6.00
C ARG A 374 37.50 -23.78 6.88
N VAL A 375 37.56 -22.69 7.64
CA VAL A 375 36.45 -22.19 8.45
C VAL A 375 36.21 -20.74 8.11
N THR A 376 35.04 -20.44 7.58
CA THR A 376 34.60 -19.06 7.38
C THR A 376 33.73 -18.61 8.54
N LEU A 377 34.07 -17.47 9.13
CA LEU A 377 33.36 -16.88 10.25
C LEU A 377 32.54 -15.67 9.81
N GLY A 378 31.35 -15.52 10.38
CA GLY A 378 30.48 -14.37 10.15
C GLY A 378 29.61 -14.05 11.37
N VAL A 379 28.84 -12.97 11.24
CA VAL A 379 27.85 -12.55 12.23
C VAL A 379 26.51 -12.43 11.56
N LEU A 380 25.49 -13.09 12.12
CA LEU A 380 24.11 -13.03 11.67
C LEU A 380 23.30 -12.12 12.60
N GLU A 381 22.59 -11.16 11.99
CA GLU A 381 21.63 -10.32 12.68
C GLU A 381 20.22 -10.94 12.57
N GLY A 382 19.53 -11.14 13.69
CA GLY A 382 18.11 -11.51 13.69
C GLY A 382 17.80 -13.00 13.85
N LEU A 383 18.81 -13.82 14.14
CA LEU A 383 18.58 -15.17 14.64
C LEU A 383 18.23 -15.14 16.14
N PRO A 384 17.04 -15.60 16.54
CA PRO A 384 16.54 -15.52 17.92
C PRO A 384 17.08 -16.65 18.83
N ILE A 385 18.39 -16.92 18.77
CA ILE A 385 19.04 -17.84 19.71
C ILE A 385 19.41 -17.04 20.96
N ARG A 386 18.83 -17.40 22.11
CA ARG A 386 19.05 -16.68 23.38
C ARG A 386 20.34 -17.09 24.08
N ARG A 387 20.74 -18.36 23.91
CA ARG A 387 21.93 -18.99 24.51
C ARG A 387 22.24 -20.28 23.75
N GLY A 388 23.47 -20.76 23.84
CA GLY A 388 23.87 -22.01 23.22
C GLY A 388 24.27 -21.87 21.75
N ALA A 389 24.37 -23.02 21.09
CA ALA A 389 24.65 -23.14 19.67
C ALA A 389 23.89 -24.34 19.08
N MET A 390 23.76 -24.35 17.76
CA MET A 390 23.29 -25.49 17.00
C MET A 390 24.02 -25.57 15.66
N ALA A 391 24.18 -26.78 15.14
CA ALA A 391 24.80 -27.02 13.84
C ALA A 391 24.02 -28.04 13.02
N ALA A 392 24.22 -27.98 11.70
CA ALA A 392 23.72 -28.93 10.74
C ALA A 392 24.79 -29.23 9.68
N SER A 393 24.87 -30.48 9.24
CA SER A 393 25.63 -30.86 8.03
C SER A 393 24.82 -30.74 6.74
N VAL A 394 23.51 -30.52 6.85
CA VAL A 394 22.60 -30.29 5.72
C VAL A 394 22.59 -28.79 5.36
N GLY A 395 23.65 -28.32 4.69
CA GLY A 395 23.79 -26.93 4.23
C GLY A 395 23.69 -26.79 2.71
N HIS A 396 22.49 -26.53 2.18
CA HIS A 396 22.27 -26.49 0.73
C HIS A 396 23.13 -25.41 0.00
N ASP A 397 23.84 -25.71 -1.08
CA ASP A 397 24.03 -27.02 -1.75
C ASP A 397 25.46 -27.58 -1.63
N SER A 398 26.37 -26.90 -0.92
CA SER A 398 27.72 -27.44 -0.67
C SER A 398 27.73 -28.53 0.40
N HIS A 399 26.70 -28.56 1.22
CA HIS A 399 26.56 -29.42 2.39
C HIS A 399 27.75 -29.37 3.33
N ASN A 400 28.39 -28.21 3.47
CA ASN A 400 29.38 -27.96 4.53
C ASN A 400 28.71 -27.83 5.90
N ILE A 401 29.46 -28.06 6.99
CA ILE A 401 28.89 -27.94 8.35
C ILE A 401 28.63 -26.47 8.62
N THR A 402 27.37 -26.14 8.89
CA THR A 402 26.96 -24.78 9.27
C THR A 402 26.60 -24.77 10.74
N VAL A 403 27.26 -23.91 11.51
CA VAL A 403 27.02 -23.76 12.95
C VAL A 403 26.69 -22.32 13.30
N VAL A 404 25.68 -22.13 14.13
CA VAL A 404 25.24 -20.82 14.63
C VAL A 404 25.10 -20.84 16.14
N GLY A 405 25.50 -19.77 16.82
CA GLY A 405 25.40 -19.72 18.27
C GLY A 405 25.77 -18.38 18.89
N THR A 406 25.54 -18.28 20.20
CA THR A 406 25.88 -17.07 20.97
C THR A 406 27.32 -17.05 21.46
N ASN A 407 27.99 -18.21 21.49
CA ASN A 407 29.36 -18.34 21.98
C ASN A 407 30.13 -19.41 21.20
N SER A 408 31.44 -19.20 21.03
CA SER A 408 32.29 -20.06 20.21
C SER A 408 32.51 -21.46 20.82
N ARG A 409 32.42 -21.59 22.16
CA ARG A 409 32.59 -22.87 22.86
C ARG A 409 31.49 -23.86 22.49
N ASP A 410 30.24 -23.45 22.62
CA ASP A 410 29.09 -24.31 22.28
C ASP A 410 29.07 -24.62 20.77
N MET A 411 29.50 -23.68 19.92
CA MET A 411 29.63 -23.89 18.48
C MET A 411 30.68 -24.96 18.16
N ALA A 412 31.85 -24.92 18.78
CA ALA A 412 32.89 -25.93 18.58
C ALA A 412 32.43 -27.33 19.00
N VAL A 413 31.73 -27.45 20.14
CA VAL A 413 31.14 -28.72 20.58
C VAL A 413 30.13 -29.24 19.54
N CYS A 414 29.30 -28.37 18.96
CA CYS A 414 28.39 -28.78 17.90
C CYS A 414 29.14 -29.39 16.70
N VAL A 415 30.18 -28.72 16.21
CA VAL A 415 30.94 -29.18 15.04
C VAL A 415 31.60 -30.54 15.33
N ASN A 416 32.24 -30.69 16.48
CA ASN A 416 32.90 -31.94 16.87
C ASN A 416 31.90 -33.10 17.01
N THR A 417 30.75 -32.85 17.67
CA THR A 417 29.71 -33.87 17.79
C THR A 417 29.15 -34.30 16.42
N LEU A 418 29.00 -33.38 15.46
CA LEU A 418 28.59 -33.77 14.11
C LEU A 418 29.68 -34.56 13.38
N ALA A 419 30.95 -34.23 13.57
CA ALA A 419 32.05 -34.98 12.99
C ALA A 419 32.08 -36.43 13.53
N GLU A 420 31.91 -36.61 14.85
CA GLU A 420 31.81 -37.93 15.50
C GLU A 420 30.58 -38.73 15.05
N ALA A 421 29.44 -38.07 14.86
CA ALA A 421 28.18 -38.69 14.47
C ALA A 421 28.08 -39.06 12.97
N GLY A 422 29.06 -38.68 12.15
CA GLY A 422 28.98 -38.80 10.69
C GLY A 422 28.02 -37.78 10.03
N GLY A 423 27.63 -36.73 10.77
CA GLY A 423 26.71 -35.68 10.35
C GLY A 423 25.31 -35.78 10.94
N GLY A 424 24.47 -34.78 10.68
CA GLY A 424 23.14 -34.63 11.24
C GLY A 424 22.82 -33.23 11.73
N TYR A 425 22.01 -33.17 12.79
CA TYR A 425 21.63 -31.95 13.49
C TYR A 425 22.01 -32.04 14.97
N VAL A 426 22.63 -31.01 15.52
CA VAL A 426 23.02 -30.97 16.93
C VAL A 426 22.71 -29.62 17.56
N ALA A 427 22.37 -29.64 18.85
CA ALA A 427 22.16 -28.46 19.67
C ALA A 427 22.94 -28.61 20.97
N VAL A 428 23.65 -27.56 21.36
CA VAL A 428 24.51 -27.51 22.56
C VAL A 428 24.14 -26.28 23.38
N SER A 429 24.18 -26.41 24.71
CA SER A 429 24.06 -25.26 25.61
C SER A 429 24.90 -25.49 26.84
N GLY A 430 25.81 -24.57 27.15
CA GLY A 430 26.67 -24.67 28.35
C GLY A 430 27.64 -25.84 28.27
N GLY A 431 28.17 -26.12 27.09
CA GLY A 431 29.13 -27.18 26.79
C GLY A 431 28.53 -28.59 26.74
N ARG A 432 27.22 -28.76 26.88
CA ARG A 432 26.54 -30.06 26.85
C ARG A 432 25.64 -30.19 25.64
N VAL A 433 25.71 -31.34 24.96
CA VAL A 433 24.76 -31.71 23.90
C VAL A 433 23.38 -31.89 24.51
N ILE A 434 22.42 -31.10 24.05
CA ILE A 434 21.02 -31.12 24.55
C ILE A 434 20.08 -31.83 23.59
N ALA A 435 20.42 -31.91 22.31
CA ALA A 435 19.73 -32.71 21.30
C ALA A 435 20.69 -33.06 20.15
N LEU A 436 20.56 -34.28 19.62
CA LEU A 436 21.30 -34.79 18.48
C LEU A 436 20.35 -35.62 17.61
N THR A 437 20.48 -35.51 16.30
CA THR A 437 19.85 -36.38 15.30
C THR A 437 20.94 -36.76 14.32
N GLU A 438 21.45 -37.98 14.43
CA GLU A 438 22.51 -38.50 13.57
C GLU A 438 21.98 -38.80 12.16
N LEU A 439 22.78 -38.45 11.16
CA LEU A 439 22.54 -38.73 9.73
C LEU A 439 23.85 -39.24 9.12
N PRO A 440 24.35 -40.43 9.51
CA PRO A 440 25.72 -40.88 9.22
C PRO A 440 26.03 -41.06 7.73
N VAL A 441 25.01 -41.29 6.89
CA VAL A 441 25.20 -41.49 5.46
C VAL A 441 25.34 -40.12 4.79
N ALA A 442 26.56 -39.81 4.36
CA ALA A 442 26.98 -38.52 3.79
C ALA A 442 26.72 -37.27 4.68
N GLY A 443 26.32 -37.46 5.94
CA GLY A 443 25.81 -36.38 6.78
C GLY A 443 24.45 -35.85 6.35
N LEU A 444 23.67 -36.62 5.59
CA LEU A 444 22.39 -36.19 4.99
C LEU A 444 21.23 -37.12 5.32
N ILE A 445 21.49 -38.43 5.40
CA ILE A 445 20.45 -39.44 5.65
C ILE A 445 20.91 -40.44 6.72
N SER A 446 19.95 -41.16 7.31
CA SER A 446 20.19 -42.19 8.33
C SER A 446 19.71 -43.54 7.82
N GLU A 447 20.39 -44.60 8.24
CA GLU A 447 19.99 -46.00 7.99
C GLU A 447 18.85 -46.45 8.92
N GLU A 448 18.54 -45.66 9.95
CA GLU A 448 17.42 -45.94 10.84
C GLU A 448 16.08 -45.80 10.10
N ARG A 449 15.10 -46.58 10.56
CA ARG A 449 13.71 -46.46 10.07
C ARG A 449 13.18 -45.04 10.21
N PHE A 450 12.36 -44.62 9.24
CA PHE A 450 11.83 -43.25 9.17
C PHE A 450 11.12 -42.80 10.46
N GLU A 451 10.42 -43.70 11.17
CA GLU A 451 9.71 -43.37 12.41
C GLU A 451 10.67 -43.03 13.56
N VAL A 452 11.87 -43.60 13.54
CA VAL A 452 12.93 -43.29 14.52
C VAL A 452 13.49 -41.91 14.23
N VAL A 453 13.88 -41.66 12.97
CA VAL A 453 14.42 -40.36 12.53
C VAL A 453 13.41 -39.23 12.75
N ALA A 454 12.14 -39.44 12.39
CA ALA A 454 11.08 -38.47 12.61
C ALA A 454 10.84 -38.14 14.09
N ARG A 455 10.97 -39.14 14.99
CA ARG A 455 10.90 -38.90 16.44
C ARG A 455 12.11 -38.13 16.95
N LYS A 456 13.32 -38.44 16.47
CA LYS A 456 14.57 -37.71 16.80
C LYS A 456 14.47 -36.25 16.36
N LEU A 457 14.04 -35.98 15.11
CA LEU A 457 13.79 -34.63 14.62
C LEU A 457 12.74 -33.90 15.46
N LYS A 458 11.54 -34.44 15.66
CA LYS A 458 10.50 -33.83 16.52
C LYS A 458 10.97 -33.56 17.95
N ARG A 459 11.88 -34.36 18.49
CA ARG A 459 12.52 -34.10 19.79
C ARG A 459 13.49 -32.92 19.69
N PHE A 460 14.34 -32.90 18.68
CA PHE A 460 15.26 -31.79 18.39
C PHE A 460 14.51 -30.46 18.31
N GLU A 461 13.44 -30.38 17.51
CA GLU A 461 12.58 -29.20 17.36
C GLU A 461 12.05 -28.67 18.70
N ARG A 462 11.54 -29.57 19.54
CA ARG A 462 11.00 -29.21 20.87
C ARG A 462 12.10 -28.72 21.82
N VAL A 463 13.29 -29.31 21.76
CA VAL A 463 14.40 -28.96 22.66
C VAL A 463 14.95 -27.57 22.33
N ILE A 464 15.21 -27.27 21.06
CA ILE A 464 15.74 -25.96 20.65
C ILE A 464 14.73 -24.84 20.90
N GLN A 465 13.43 -25.09 20.70
CA GLN A 465 12.37 -24.14 21.05
C GLN A 465 12.41 -23.80 22.55
N ARG A 466 12.46 -24.82 23.41
CA ARG A 466 12.41 -24.62 24.87
C ARG A 466 13.72 -24.11 25.47
N ARG A 467 14.87 -24.62 25.01
CA ARG A 467 16.18 -24.38 25.66
C ARG A 467 16.99 -23.28 25.00
N LEU A 468 16.96 -23.16 23.67
CA LEU A 468 17.66 -22.12 22.91
C LEU A 468 16.77 -20.91 22.61
N GLY A 469 15.44 -21.06 22.70
CA GLY A 469 14.46 -20.00 22.43
C GLY A 469 14.15 -19.81 20.94
N PHE A 470 14.44 -20.81 20.10
CA PHE A 470 14.23 -20.74 18.65
C PHE A 470 12.73 -20.82 18.31
N PRO A 471 12.15 -19.88 17.55
CA PRO A 471 10.71 -19.82 17.31
C PRO A 471 10.24 -20.88 16.31
N LYS A 472 9.00 -21.32 16.48
CA LYS A 472 8.39 -22.36 15.66
C LYS A 472 8.27 -21.94 14.19
N GLU A 473 8.06 -20.66 13.93
CA GLU A 473 7.86 -20.08 12.60
C GLU A 473 9.15 -20.11 11.75
N MET A 474 10.32 -20.15 12.39
CA MET A 474 11.62 -20.20 11.70
C MET A 474 12.17 -21.62 11.54
N MET A 475 11.41 -22.65 11.95
CA MET A 475 11.83 -24.04 11.88
C MET A 475 12.09 -24.53 10.45
N PHE A 476 11.31 -24.02 9.49
CA PHE A 476 11.54 -24.31 8.08
C PHE A 476 12.94 -23.85 7.63
N LEU A 477 13.43 -22.69 8.10
CA LEU A 477 14.75 -22.15 7.73
C LEU A 477 15.91 -23.06 8.18
N MET A 478 15.70 -23.84 9.23
CA MET A 478 16.67 -24.81 9.73
C MET A 478 16.64 -26.12 8.94
N ILE A 479 15.44 -26.62 8.62
CA ILE A 479 15.26 -27.85 7.84
C ILE A 479 15.68 -27.63 6.37
N ALA A 480 15.47 -26.42 5.85
CA ALA A 480 15.90 -26.00 4.52
C ALA A 480 17.42 -25.71 4.41
N GLY A 481 18.19 -25.94 5.47
CA GLY A 481 19.61 -25.60 5.54
C GLY A 481 19.81 -24.14 5.95
N PHE A 482 20.55 -23.95 7.04
CA PHE A 482 20.65 -22.68 7.76
C PHE A 482 21.14 -21.46 6.97
N VAL A 483 21.62 -21.64 5.74
CA VAL A 483 21.79 -20.62 4.73
C VAL A 483 21.65 -21.37 3.40
N PHE A 484 20.68 -21.01 2.56
CA PHE A 484 20.81 -21.25 1.13
C PHE A 484 22.11 -20.54 0.71
N GLN A 485 23.18 -21.31 0.49
CA GLN A 485 24.47 -20.76 0.08
C GLN A 485 24.39 -20.19 -1.36
N GLY A 486 23.29 -20.45 -2.07
CA GLY A 486 22.90 -19.78 -3.31
C GLY A 486 21.43 -19.36 -3.30
N THR A 487 21.18 -18.06 -3.54
CA THR A 487 19.88 -17.41 -3.85
C THR A 487 18.78 -17.43 -2.76
N PRO A 488 17.94 -16.37 -2.64
CA PRO A 488 17.87 -15.12 -3.40
C PRO A 488 18.45 -13.94 -2.59
N PHE A 489 19.60 -14.14 -1.95
CA PHE A 489 20.26 -13.10 -1.16
C PHE A 489 21.44 -12.52 -1.92
N ARG A 490 21.57 -11.19 -1.89
CA ARG A 490 22.72 -10.47 -2.45
C ARG A 490 24.05 -10.91 -1.82
N VAL A 491 24.03 -11.32 -0.55
CA VAL A 491 25.21 -11.76 0.19
C VAL A 491 24.98 -13.16 0.73
N ALA A 492 25.91 -14.07 0.45
CA ALA A 492 25.94 -15.43 0.97
C ALA A 492 27.23 -15.66 1.78
N ILE A 493 27.21 -16.58 2.75
CA ILE A 493 28.42 -17.05 3.43
C ILE A 493 28.66 -18.49 3.02
N THR A 494 29.92 -18.83 2.71
CA THR A 494 30.36 -20.15 2.25
C THR A 494 31.63 -20.56 2.99
N ASP A 495 32.16 -21.74 2.73
CA ASP A 495 33.49 -22.17 3.21
C ASP A 495 34.65 -21.33 2.64
N LYS A 496 34.45 -20.67 1.50
CA LYS A 496 35.44 -19.82 0.83
C LYS A 496 35.44 -18.36 1.30
N GLY A 497 34.44 -17.96 2.07
CA GLY A 497 34.25 -16.58 2.50
C GLY A 497 32.81 -16.09 2.30
N ILE A 498 32.64 -14.78 2.49
CA ILE A 498 31.37 -14.11 2.20
C ILE A 498 31.36 -13.74 0.71
N ILE A 499 30.32 -14.11 -0.03
CA ILE A 499 30.19 -13.91 -1.47
C ILE A 499 29.12 -12.86 -1.75
N ASP A 500 29.42 -11.86 -2.57
CA ASP A 500 28.42 -11.04 -3.25
C ASP A 500 27.94 -11.80 -4.48
N VAL A 501 26.68 -12.24 -4.46
CA VAL A 501 26.08 -13.08 -5.51
C VAL A 501 25.87 -12.30 -6.80
N ASP A 502 25.53 -11.01 -6.69
CA ASP A 502 25.31 -10.14 -7.86
C ASP A 502 26.65 -9.83 -8.55
N GLY A 503 27.69 -9.58 -7.74
CA GLY A 503 29.03 -9.25 -8.23
C GLY A 503 29.94 -10.46 -8.49
N GLN A 504 29.54 -11.67 -8.12
CA GLN A 504 30.35 -12.90 -8.15
C GLN A 504 31.75 -12.75 -7.52
N THR A 505 31.86 -11.97 -6.45
CA THR A 505 33.13 -11.69 -5.77
C THR A 505 33.10 -12.15 -4.32
N ILE A 506 34.25 -12.58 -3.81
CA ILE A 506 34.43 -12.84 -2.38
C ILE A 506 34.68 -11.50 -1.70
N LEU A 507 33.79 -11.11 -0.79
CA LEU A 507 33.90 -9.90 0.00
C LEU A 507 35.02 -10.04 1.04
N PRO A 508 35.83 -8.99 1.25
CA PRO A 508 36.85 -8.98 2.30
C PRO A 508 36.18 -9.10 3.67
N THR A 509 36.59 -10.08 4.46
CA THR A 509 36.11 -10.27 5.84
C THR A 509 36.97 -9.46 6.82
N ILE A 510 36.34 -8.75 7.75
CA ILE A 510 37.01 -7.95 8.80
C ILE A 510 37.93 -8.82 9.69
N LEU A 511 37.76 -10.14 9.70
CA LEU A 511 38.55 -11.09 10.48
C LEU A 511 39.83 -11.58 9.76
N ALA A 512 40.12 -11.14 8.54
CA ALA A 512 41.25 -11.62 7.74
C ALA A 512 42.58 -10.88 7.98
N GLN A 513 42.77 -10.18 9.11
CA GLN A 513 44.06 -9.55 9.43
C GLN A 513 44.48 -9.73 10.90
N ALA A 514 45.34 -10.71 11.13
CA ALA A 514 46.58 -10.53 11.87
C ALA A 514 47.56 -11.63 11.40
N PRO A 515 48.53 -11.32 10.51
CA PRO A 515 49.64 -12.24 10.29
C PRO A 515 50.41 -12.36 11.61
N GLY A 516 50.51 -13.58 12.14
CA GLY A 516 51.42 -13.90 13.25
C GLY A 516 52.86 -13.56 12.87
N PRO A 517 53.74 -13.33 13.87
CA PRO A 517 55.09 -12.85 13.61
C PRO A 517 55.83 -13.84 12.71
N ALA A 518 56.32 -13.34 11.57
CA ALA A 518 57.16 -14.09 10.67
C ALA A 518 58.37 -14.62 11.46
N LYS A 519 58.50 -15.94 11.56
CA LYS A 519 59.73 -16.58 12.04
C LYS A 519 60.85 -16.19 11.09
N ALA A 520 61.88 -15.56 11.65
CA ALA A 520 63.16 -15.37 10.99
C ALA A 520 63.67 -16.70 10.44
N GLN A 521 63.96 -16.73 9.15
CA GLN A 521 64.93 -17.65 8.57
C GLN A 521 65.85 -16.79 7.71
N GLY A 522 67.12 -16.75 8.13
CA GLY A 522 68.16 -16.03 7.45
C GLY A 522 68.90 -16.89 6.43
N ILE A 523 69.48 -16.17 5.46
CA ILE A 523 70.82 -16.33 4.87
C ILE A 523 70.96 -17.50 3.86
N PRO A 524 71.71 -17.32 2.75
CA PRO A 524 72.61 -16.21 2.40
C PRO A 524 71.98 -15.06 1.62
#